data_AF-A0A960NZH4-F1
#
_entry.id   AF-A0A960NZH4-F1
#
_cell.length_a   1.000
_cell.length_b   1.000
_cell.length_c   1.000
_cell.angle_alpha   90.00
_cell.angle_beta   90.00
_cell.angle_gamma   90.00
#
_symmetry.space_group_name_H-M   'P 1'
#
loop_
_entity.id
_entity.type
_entity.pdbx_description
1 polymer ?
#
loop_
_entity_poly.entity_id
_entity_poly.type
_entity_poly.pdbx_seq_one_letter_code
_entity_poly.pdbx_strand_id
1 'polypeptide(L)'
;MEVERKGAIDPSFRLSLRLEDEERFELIATDPFGRALWKIEVDRGTGRFLDERQRWACRFDPAASNAMPRLDWGLTALELPAVLRGALPGPAVSEGVGMEAGSFEFRDARGRLWTGEADARGLASWRMETADGALTYRREGVGATLSDDRSGARLRWRELAAEPLSGPLQPLSAGTPELPECADADLS
;
A
#
# COMPACT_ATOMS: atom_id res chain seq x y z
N MET A 1 0.01 0.15 13.69
CA MET A 1 0.76 0.76 12.57
C MET A 1 1.23 2.12 13.06
N GLU A 2 2.47 2.49 12.83
CA GLU A 2 3.15 3.63 13.44
C GLU A 2 3.84 4.42 12.33
N VAL A 3 3.54 5.72 12.24
CA VAL A 3 4.17 6.64 11.27
C VAL A 3 5.04 7.62 12.06
N GLU A 4 6.35 7.61 11.83
CA GLU A 4 7.30 8.46 12.53
C GLU A 4 7.51 9.76 11.74
N ARG A 5 7.11 10.92 12.30
CA ARG A 5 7.59 12.25 11.91
C ARG A 5 8.10 12.95 13.15
N LYS A 6 9.38 13.32 13.13
CA LYS A 6 10.13 13.89 14.26
C LYS A 6 9.37 15.06 14.94
N GLY A 7 8.95 14.88 16.20
CA GLY A 7 8.60 15.99 17.11
C GLY A 7 7.15 16.07 17.64
N ALA A 8 6.25 15.16 17.27
CA ALA A 8 4.90 15.07 17.86
C ALA A 8 4.60 13.60 18.18
N ILE A 9 3.72 13.33 19.15
CA ILE A 9 3.21 11.99 19.47
C ILE A 9 3.05 11.18 18.17
N ASP A 10 3.76 10.06 18.04
CA ASP A 10 3.71 9.25 16.82
C ASP A 10 2.26 8.91 16.50
N PRO A 11 1.69 9.40 15.39
CA PRO A 11 0.34 9.04 15.01
C PRO A 11 0.34 7.57 14.64
N SER A 12 -0.07 6.74 15.61
CA SER A 12 -0.35 5.33 15.38
C SER A 12 -1.79 5.17 14.90
N PHE A 13 -1.99 4.25 13.96
CA PHE A 13 -3.29 3.83 13.50
C PHE A 13 -3.32 2.32 13.27
N ARG A 14 -4.50 1.75 13.09
CA ARG A 14 -4.68 0.36 12.70
C ARG A 14 -5.06 0.32 11.23
N LEU A 15 -4.34 -0.49 10.47
CA LEU A 15 -4.71 -0.85 9.11
C LEU A 15 -5.45 -2.17 9.13
N SER A 16 -6.56 -2.24 8.40
CA SER A 16 -7.29 -3.46 8.12
C SER A 16 -7.35 -3.65 6.62
N LEU A 17 -6.69 -4.69 6.12
CA LEU A 17 -6.72 -5.11 4.72
C LEU A 17 -7.68 -6.29 4.61
N ARG A 18 -8.72 -6.15 3.78
CA ARG A 18 -9.59 -7.24 3.34
C ARG A 18 -9.30 -7.46 1.87
N LEU A 19 -8.80 -8.64 1.54
CA LEU A 19 -8.21 -8.92 0.24
C LEU A 19 -8.86 -10.15 -0.38
N GLU A 20 -9.60 -9.96 -1.47
CA GLU A 20 -10.10 -11.07 -2.31
C GLU A 20 -9.04 -11.44 -3.33
N ASP A 21 -8.53 -10.45 -4.07
CA ASP A 21 -7.38 -10.53 -4.97
C ASP A 21 -6.74 -9.14 -5.14
N GLU A 22 -5.64 -9.02 -5.89
CA GLU A 22 -4.91 -7.74 -6.05
C GLU A 22 -5.73 -6.65 -6.75
N GLU A 23 -6.72 -7.02 -7.55
CA GLU A 23 -7.64 -6.11 -8.23
C GLU A 23 -8.93 -5.88 -7.43
N ARG A 24 -9.07 -6.51 -6.25
CA ARG A 24 -10.27 -6.45 -5.43
C ARG A 24 -9.96 -6.51 -3.93
N PHE A 25 -9.86 -5.33 -3.32
CA PHE A 25 -9.53 -5.20 -1.91
C PHE A 25 -10.12 -3.93 -1.26
N GLU A 26 -10.17 -3.97 0.07
CA GLU A 26 -10.52 -2.85 0.93
C GLU A 26 -9.39 -2.64 1.94
N LEU A 27 -8.89 -1.41 2.05
CA LEU A 27 -7.89 -1.00 3.03
C LEU A 27 -8.44 0.16 3.86
N ILE A 28 -8.57 -0.03 5.16
CA ILE A 28 -9.10 0.98 6.09
C ILE A 28 -8.01 1.35 7.09
N ALA A 29 -7.79 2.64 7.28
CA ALA A 29 -7.04 3.16 8.42
C ALA A 29 -7.99 3.65 9.51
N THR A 30 -7.77 3.22 10.74
CA THR A 30 -8.54 3.62 11.93
C THR A 30 -7.62 4.15 13.02
N ASP A 31 -8.05 5.18 13.76
CA ASP A 31 -7.30 5.68 14.92
C ASP A 31 -7.33 4.69 16.10
N PRO A 32 -6.61 4.95 17.21
CA PRO A 32 -6.62 4.07 18.38
C PRO A 32 -8.01 3.89 19.03
N PHE A 33 -8.97 4.75 18.72
CA PHE A 33 -10.35 4.68 19.20
C PHE A 33 -11.28 3.96 18.20
N GLY A 34 -10.74 3.42 17.10
CA GLY A 34 -11.49 2.70 16.07
C GLY A 34 -12.23 3.60 15.08
N ARG A 35 -12.01 4.92 15.10
CA ARG A 35 -12.63 5.83 14.13
C ARG A 35 -11.88 5.73 12.80
N ALA A 36 -12.62 5.53 11.71
CA ALA A 36 -12.04 5.55 10.37
C ALA A 36 -11.41 6.92 10.08
N LEU A 37 -10.19 6.88 9.57
CA LEU A 37 -9.42 8.04 9.14
C LEU A 37 -9.55 8.21 7.63
N TRP A 38 -9.33 7.12 6.91
CA TRP A 38 -9.50 7.02 5.47
C TRP A 38 -9.72 5.56 5.06
N LYS A 39 -10.25 5.39 3.85
CA LYS A 39 -10.53 4.11 3.23
C LYS A 39 -10.11 4.13 1.76
N ILE A 40 -9.50 3.05 1.32
CA ILE A 40 -9.27 2.72 -0.09
C ILE A 40 -10.10 1.49 -0.40
N GLU A 41 -10.85 1.55 -1.49
CA GLU A 41 -11.50 0.38 -2.07
C GLU A 41 -11.10 0.27 -3.53
N VAL A 42 -10.74 -0.93 -3.96
CA VAL A 42 -10.44 -1.25 -5.35
C VAL A 42 -11.36 -2.38 -5.78
N ASP A 43 -12.01 -2.19 -6.93
CA ASP A 43 -12.84 -3.18 -7.58
C ASP A 43 -12.59 -3.09 -9.10
N ARG A 44 -11.72 -3.98 -9.60
CA ARG A 44 -11.42 -4.23 -11.02
C ARG A 44 -11.33 -2.97 -11.87
N GLY A 45 -10.22 -2.25 -11.73
CA GLY A 45 -9.91 -1.05 -12.52
C GLY A 45 -10.59 0.23 -12.01
N THR A 46 -11.43 0.16 -10.98
CA THR A 46 -11.97 1.35 -10.30
C THR A 46 -11.45 1.43 -8.88
N GLY A 47 -10.86 2.58 -8.52
CA GLY A 47 -10.46 2.92 -7.16
C GLY A 47 -11.38 3.99 -6.56
N ARG A 48 -11.71 3.84 -5.27
CA ARG A 48 -12.36 4.88 -4.47
C ARG A 48 -11.53 5.19 -3.24
N PHE A 49 -11.25 6.47 -3.01
CA PHE A 49 -10.66 6.95 -1.78
C PHE A 49 -11.72 7.73 -1.00
N LEU A 50 -11.81 7.47 0.29
CA LEU A 50 -12.66 8.21 1.22
C LEU A 50 -11.80 8.74 2.36
N ASP A 51 -11.85 10.06 2.60
CA ASP A 51 -11.25 10.70 3.76
C ASP A 51 -12.36 11.08 4.74
N GLU A 52 -12.46 10.32 5.82
CA GLU A 52 -13.49 10.50 6.84
C GLU A 52 -13.23 11.74 7.70
N ARG A 53 -11.98 12.23 7.75
CA ARG A 53 -11.63 13.41 8.54
C ARG A 53 -12.09 14.68 7.85
N GLN A 54 -11.88 14.76 6.54
CA GLN A 54 -12.23 15.92 5.73
C GLN A 54 -13.60 15.76 5.04
N ARG A 55 -14.25 14.60 5.18
CA ARG A 55 -15.55 14.26 4.60
C ARG A 55 -15.59 14.41 3.09
N TRP A 56 -14.55 13.96 2.40
CA TRP A 56 -14.51 13.92 0.94
C TRP A 56 -14.24 12.51 0.45
N ALA A 57 -14.63 12.28 -0.80
CA ALA A 57 -14.35 11.05 -1.51
C ALA A 57 -14.06 11.38 -2.98
N CYS A 58 -13.23 10.57 -3.61
CA CYS A 58 -12.89 10.70 -5.02
C CYS A 58 -12.72 9.33 -5.68
N ARG A 59 -12.76 9.33 -7.01
CA ARG A 59 -12.40 8.18 -7.84
C ARG A 59 -10.98 8.32 -8.34
N PHE A 60 -10.31 7.19 -8.52
CA PHE A 60 -8.99 7.12 -9.11
C PHE A 60 -8.81 5.85 -9.95
N ASP A 61 -7.88 5.89 -10.90
CA ASP A 61 -7.37 4.69 -11.58
C ASP A 61 -6.38 3.98 -10.65
N PRO A 62 -6.67 2.75 -10.17
CA PRO A 62 -5.83 2.04 -9.24
C PRO A 62 -4.48 1.60 -9.85
N ALA A 63 -4.36 1.55 -11.18
CA ALA A 63 -3.13 1.26 -11.89
C ALA A 63 -2.23 2.49 -12.09
N ALA A 64 -2.75 3.70 -11.86
CA ALA A 64 -2.01 4.95 -11.97
C ALA A 64 -1.28 5.29 -10.65
N SER A 65 0.04 5.42 -10.70
CA SER A 65 0.89 5.64 -9.52
C SER A 65 0.73 7.02 -8.88
N ASN A 66 0.25 8.00 -9.65
CA ASN A 66 0.03 9.38 -9.22
C ASN A 66 -1.40 9.65 -8.71
N ALA A 67 -2.30 8.67 -8.80
CA ALA A 67 -3.72 8.90 -8.54
C ALA A 67 -4.12 8.62 -7.08
N MET A 68 -3.22 8.06 -6.27
CA MET A 68 -3.50 7.72 -4.87
C MET A 68 -3.22 8.91 -3.94
N PRO A 69 -4.24 9.50 -3.30
CA PRO A 69 -4.06 10.68 -2.48
C PRO A 69 -3.26 10.35 -1.21
N ARG A 70 -2.35 11.27 -0.85
CA ARG A 70 -1.61 11.36 0.43
C ARG A 70 -0.54 10.32 0.72
N LEU A 71 -0.48 9.19 0.01
CA LEU A 71 0.52 8.15 0.27
C LEU A 71 1.82 8.37 -0.52
N ASP A 72 1.75 8.89 -1.75
CA ASP A 72 2.88 9.35 -2.58
C ASP A 72 4.18 8.51 -2.46
N TRP A 73 4.05 7.18 -2.37
CA TRP A 73 5.21 6.27 -2.21
C TRP A 73 5.77 5.80 -3.57
N GLY A 74 5.32 6.39 -4.68
CA GLY A 74 5.64 5.89 -6.02
C GLY A 74 5.06 4.49 -6.29
N LEU A 75 4.07 4.07 -5.49
CA LEU A 75 3.31 2.84 -5.63
C LEU A 75 1.93 3.14 -6.20
N THR A 76 1.45 2.26 -7.06
CA THR A 76 0.04 2.16 -7.44
C THR A 76 -0.78 1.57 -6.30
N ALA A 77 -2.09 1.75 -6.31
CA ALA A 77 -2.94 1.14 -5.29
C ALA A 77 -2.91 -0.39 -5.37
N LEU A 78 -2.82 -0.95 -6.58
CA LEU A 78 -2.72 -2.40 -6.83
C LEU A 78 -1.47 -3.04 -6.19
N GLU A 79 -0.42 -2.25 -6.00
CA GLU A 79 0.84 -2.71 -5.40
C GLU A 79 0.77 -2.78 -3.85
N LEU A 80 -0.19 -2.10 -3.21
CA LEU A 80 -0.28 -2.01 -1.74
C LEU A 80 -0.48 -3.37 -1.04
N PRO A 81 -1.40 -4.26 -1.48
CA PRO A 81 -1.61 -5.53 -0.80
C PRO A 81 -0.36 -6.41 -0.80
N ALA A 82 0.45 -6.37 -1.86
CA ALA A 82 1.72 -7.09 -1.91
C ALA A 82 2.71 -6.54 -0.87
N VAL A 83 2.91 -5.22 -0.85
CA VAL A 83 3.84 -4.57 0.10
C VAL A 83 3.44 -4.83 1.56
N LEU A 84 2.17 -4.68 1.89
CA LEU A 84 1.67 -4.88 3.26
C LEU A 84 1.83 -6.33 3.74
N ARG A 85 1.80 -7.30 2.82
CA ARG A 85 2.05 -8.73 3.06
C ARG A 85 3.53 -9.13 2.94
N GLY A 86 4.43 -8.18 2.69
CA GLY A 86 5.85 -8.43 2.57
C GLY A 86 6.29 -9.08 1.26
N ALA A 87 5.53 -8.88 0.18
CA ALA A 87 5.89 -9.27 -1.17
C ALA A 87 6.41 -8.07 -1.98
N LEU A 88 7.04 -8.35 -3.13
CA LEU A 88 7.42 -7.33 -4.09
C LEU A 88 6.17 -6.75 -4.77
N PRO A 89 6.04 -5.42 -4.92
CA PRO A 89 4.95 -4.82 -5.67
C PRO A 89 5.17 -5.00 -7.18
N GLY A 90 4.30 -5.78 -7.82
CA GLY A 90 4.24 -5.93 -9.28
C GLY A 90 4.08 -7.40 -9.75
N PRO A 91 3.48 -7.61 -10.94
CA PRO A 91 3.04 -8.93 -11.39
C PRO A 91 4.17 -9.90 -11.82
N ALA A 92 5.38 -9.40 -12.07
CA ALA A 92 6.38 -10.16 -12.84
C ALA A 92 7.42 -10.94 -12.00
N VAL A 93 7.41 -10.85 -10.68
CA VAL A 93 8.49 -11.44 -9.85
C VAL A 93 8.03 -12.64 -9.03
N SER A 94 6.72 -12.80 -8.86
CA SER A 94 6.11 -13.94 -8.16
C SER A 94 6.29 -15.26 -8.90
N GLU A 95 6.45 -15.24 -10.24
CA GLU A 95 6.45 -16.46 -11.06
C GLU A 95 7.82 -16.86 -11.64
N GLY A 96 8.84 -16.00 -11.57
CA GLY A 96 10.12 -16.22 -12.28
C GLY A 96 11.38 -16.20 -11.42
N VAL A 97 11.34 -15.61 -10.23
CA VAL A 97 12.46 -15.71 -9.29
C VAL A 97 12.09 -16.86 -8.36
N GLY A 98 12.59 -18.05 -8.67
CA GLY A 98 12.79 -19.04 -7.62
C GLY A 98 13.65 -18.36 -6.57
N MET A 99 13.03 -17.77 -5.53
CA MET A 99 13.72 -17.10 -4.44
C MET A 99 14.38 -18.18 -3.60
N GLU A 100 15.38 -18.84 -4.17
CA GLU A 100 16.44 -19.44 -3.38
C GLU A 100 17.00 -18.33 -2.49
N ALA A 101 17.28 -18.67 -1.23
CA ALA A 101 17.82 -17.70 -0.29
C ALA A 101 19.06 -17.03 -0.89
N GLY A 102 19.08 -15.69 -0.89
CA GLY A 102 20.11 -14.94 -1.59
C GLY A 102 19.69 -13.51 -1.93
N SER A 103 20.62 -12.80 -2.56
CA SER A 103 20.37 -11.47 -3.11
C SER A 103 19.76 -11.55 -4.50
N PHE A 104 18.97 -10.55 -4.86
CA PHE A 104 18.46 -10.38 -6.22
C PHE A 104 18.64 -8.95 -6.70
N GLU A 105 18.71 -8.81 -8.02
CA GLU A 105 18.69 -7.54 -8.73
C GLU A 105 17.97 -7.71 -10.06
N PHE A 106 17.00 -6.84 -10.38
CA PHE A 106 16.32 -6.83 -11.68
C PHE A 106 15.72 -5.45 -11.98
N ARG A 107 15.31 -5.24 -13.23
CA ARG A 107 14.51 -4.07 -13.62
C ARG A 107 13.10 -4.51 -13.99
N ASP A 108 12.09 -3.76 -13.53
CA ASP A 108 10.71 -4.04 -13.91
C ASP A 108 10.35 -3.46 -15.29
N ALA A 109 9.12 -3.70 -15.74
CA ALA A 109 8.61 -3.19 -17.02
C ALA A 109 8.56 -1.65 -17.11
N ARG A 110 8.64 -0.94 -15.98
CA ARG A 110 8.73 0.53 -15.91
C ARG A 110 10.18 1.00 -15.82
N GLY A 111 11.16 0.10 -15.91
CA GLY A 111 12.59 0.39 -15.85
C GLY A 111 13.13 0.66 -14.44
N ARG A 112 12.32 0.51 -13.38
CA ARG A 112 12.73 0.73 -11.99
C ARG A 112 13.70 -0.37 -11.59
N LEU A 113 14.81 0.00 -10.93
CA LEU A 113 15.78 -0.97 -10.42
C LEU A 113 15.31 -1.49 -9.07
N TRP A 114 15.26 -2.80 -8.96
CA TRP A 114 14.93 -3.54 -7.74
C TRP A 114 16.15 -4.29 -7.27
N THR A 115 16.49 -4.13 -5.99
CA THR A 115 17.48 -4.95 -5.29
C THR A 115 16.88 -5.49 -4.00
N GLY A 116 17.42 -6.58 -3.47
CA GLY A 116 16.99 -7.06 -2.16
C GLY A 116 17.56 -8.41 -1.78
N GLU A 117 17.02 -8.95 -0.70
CA GLU A 117 17.43 -10.22 -0.11
C GLU A 117 16.20 -11.05 0.24
N ALA A 118 16.25 -12.34 -0.07
CA ALA A 118 15.30 -13.34 0.40
C ALA A 118 16.00 -14.34 1.34
N ASP A 119 15.30 -14.74 2.40
CA ASP A 119 15.74 -15.80 3.32
C ASP A 119 14.75 -16.99 3.26
N ALA A 120 14.93 -17.99 4.12
CA ALA A 120 14.05 -19.17 4.18
C ALA A 120 12.58 -18.87 4.51
N ARG A 121 12.26 -17.65 4.99
CA ARG A 121 10.91 -17.14 5.26
C ARG A 121 10.39 -16.26 4.11
N GLY A 122 11.11 -16.19 2.99
CA GLY A 122 10.82 -15.32 1.85
C GLY A 122 11.54 -13.97 1.95
N LEU A 123 10.98 -12.95 1.32
CA LEU A 123 11.58 -11.63 1.10
C LEU A 123 11.95 -10.88 2.40
N ALA A 124 13.24 -10.82 2.73
CA ALA A 124 13.76 -10.19 3.93
C ALA A 124 13.85 -8.66 3.80
N SER A 125 14.28 -8.19 2.64
CA SER A 125 14.34 -6.77 2.31
C SER A 125 14.26 -6.54 0.82
N TRP A 126 13.85 -5.33 0.44
CA TRP A 126 13.99 -4.86 -0.92
C TRP A 126 14.12 -3.35 -0.98
N ARG A 127 14.71 -2.86 -2.06
CA ARG A 127 14.84 -1.46 -2.40
C ARG A 127 14.45 -1.26 -3.86
N MET A 128 13.58 -0.30 -4.09
CA MET A 128 13.17 0.16 -5.41
C MET A 128 13.76 1.56 -5.63
N GLU A 129 14.66 1.69 -6.59
CA GLU A 129 15.12 3.02 -7.03
C GLU A 129 14.02 3.71 -7.84
N THR A 130 13.76 4.97 -7.48
CA THR A 130 12.87 5.88 -8.21
C THR A 130 13.69 7.00 -8.84
N ALA A 131 13.04 7.89 -9.60
CA ALA A 131 13.74 9.03 -10.20
C ALA A 131 14.33 10.00 -9.14
N ASP A 132 13.66 10.11 -7.99
CA ASP A 132 13.93 11.15 -6.98
C ASP A 132 14.40 10.57 -5.63
N GLY A 133 14.67 9.27 -5.55
CA GLY A 133 15.08 8.59 -4.33
C GLY A 133 14.86 7.10 -4.41
N ALA A 134 14.50 6.47 -3.29
CA ALA A 134 14.14 5.06 -3.28
C ALA A 134 13.10 4.74 -2.21
N LEU A 135 12.38 3.66 -2.46
CA LEU A 135 11.49 3.04 -1.50
C LEU A 135 12.16 1.77 -0.96
N THR A 136 12.29 1.68 0.36
CA THR A 136 12.97 0.56 1.02
C THR A 136 12.03 -0.17 1.97
N TYR A 137 11.90 -1.47 1.79
CA TYR A 137 11.19 -2.38 2.68
C TYR A 137 12.18 -3.24 3.46
N ARG A 138 11.87 -3.47 4.73
CA ARG A 138 12.59 -4.41 5.58
C ARG A 138 11.63 -5.16 6.48
N ARG A 139 11.71 -6.48 6.48
CA ARG A 139 10.99 -7.33 7.43
C ARG A 139 11.64 -7.25 8.82
N GLU A 140 10.81 -7.12 9.84
CA GLU A 140 11.20 -6.99 11.25
C GLU A 140 10.33 -7.89 12.14
N GLY A 141 10.78 -9.14 12.38
CA GLY A 141 10.02 -10.11 13.16
C GLY A 141 8.69 -10.48 12.47
N VAL A 142 7.58 -10.15 13.13
CA VAL A 142 6.19 -10.32 12.63
C VAL A 142 5.62 -9.05 11.97
N GLY A 143 6.51 -8.13 11.61
CA GLY A 143 6.17 -6.84 11.03
C GLY A 143 7.16 -6.43 9.96
N ALA A 144 7.05 -5.19 9.52
CA ALA A 144 7.97 -4.60 8.57
C ALA A 144 8.00 -3.07 8.67
N THR A 145 9.04 -2.51 8.07
CA THR A 145 9.24 -1.09 7.87
C THR A 145 9.30 -0.80 6.37
N LEU A 146 8.56 0.21 5.91
CA LEU A 146 8.68 0.81 4.59
C LEU A 146 9.17 2.26 4.77
N SER A 147 10.24 2.64 4.09
CA SER A 147 10.80 3.99 4.14
C SER A 147 10.88 4.58 2.74
N ASP A 148 10.49 5.85 2.61
CA ASP A 148 10.61 6.63 1.38
C ASP A 148 11.67 7.72 1.56
N ASP A 149 12.77 7.61 0.82
CA ASP A 149 13.90 8.53 0.91
C ASP A 149 13.51 9.96 0.47
N ARG A 150 12.55 10.10 -0.46
CA ARG A 150 12.15 11.39 -1.04
C ARG A 150 11.40 12.26 -0.02
N SER A 151 10.44 11.67 0.68
CA SER A 151 9.64 12.37 1.69
C SER A 151 10.19 12.27 3.12
N GLY A 152 11.16 11.38 3.34
CA GLY A 152 11.64 10.99 4.67
C GLY A 152 10.58 10.23 5.48
N ALA A 153 9.47 9.80 4.85
CA ALA A 153 8.39 9.11 5.53
C ALA A 153 8.80 7.67 5.87
N ARG A 154 8.32 7.19 7.03
CA ARG A 154 8.47 5.82 7.45
C ARG A 154 7.15 5.25 7.94
N LEU A 155 6.81 4.09 7.41
CA LEU A 155 5.69 3.26 7.83
C LEU A 155 6.22 2.04 8.56
N ARG A 156 5.89 1.87 9.84
CA ARG A 156 6.14 0.64 10.58
C ARG A 156 4.83 -0.09 10.87
N TRP A 157 4.80 -1.39 10.63
CA TRP A 157 3.63 -2.19 10.98
C TRP A 157 4.02 -3.55 11.54
N ARG A 158 3.05 -4.14 12.23
CA ARG A 158 3.07 -5.49 12.77
C ARG A 158 1.74 -6.13 12.46
N GLU A 159 1.76 -7.35 11.94
CA GLU A 159 0.53 -8.11 11.75
C GLU A 159 -0.06 -8.49 13.11
N LEU A 160 -1.34 -8.20 13.31
CA LEU A 160 -2.04 -8.51 14.56
C LEU A 160 -2.88 -9.79 14.45
N ALA A 161 -3.47 -10.01 13.29
CA ALA A 161 -4.29 -11.17 12.97
C ALA A 161 -4.41 -11.30 11.45
N ALA A 162 -4.58 -12.53 10.98
CA ALA A 162 -4.94 -12.88 9.62
C ALA A 162 -6.03 -13.95 9.66
N GLU A 163 -7.15 -13.68 9.00
CA GLU A 163 -8.33 -14.56 8.98
C GLU A 163 -8.82 -14.72 7.53
N PRO A 164 -9.28 -15.91 7.13
CA PRO A 164 -9.93 -16.08 5.83
C PRO A 164 -11.16 -15.19 5.70
N LEU A 165 -11.44 -14.69 4.49
CA LEU A 165 -12.68 -13.98 4.22
C LEU A 165 -13.88 -14.93 4.38
N SER A 166 -14.90 -14.49 5.12
CA SER A 166 -16.15 -15.24 5.29
C SER A 166 -17.02 -15.30 4.02
N GLY A 167 -16.67 -14.53 2.98
CA GLY A 167 -17.37 -14.42 1.71
C GLY A 167 -16.70 -13.39 0.80
N PRO A 168 -17.13 -13.28 -0.46
CA PRO A 168 -16.59 -12.28 -1.39
C PRO A 168 -16.83 -10.86 -0.87
N LEU A 169 -15.96 -9.94 -1.27
CA LEU A 169 -16.16 -8.52 -1.01
C LEU A 169 -17.41 -8.03 -1.75
N GLN A 170 -18.16 -7.15 -1.10
CA GLN A 170 -19.26 -6.47 -1.78
C GLN A 170 -18.68 -5.50 -2.81
N PRO A 171 -19.28 -5.42 -4.02
CA PRO A 171 -18.91 -4.40 -4.98
C PRO A 171 -19.00 -3.01 -4.37
N LEU A 172 -18.25 -2.06 -4.95
CA LEU A 172 -18.43 -0.65 -4.65
C LEU A 172 -19.92 -0.31 -4.80
N SER A 173 -20.54 0.24 -3.75
CA SER A 173 -21.97 0.54 -3.77
C SER A 173 -22.28 1.49 -4.94
N ALA A 174 -23.16 1.06 -5.85
CA ALA A 174 -23.54 1.81 -7.06
C ALA A 174 -24.29 3.12 -6.76
N GLY A 175 -24.73 3.33 -5.51
CA GLY A 175 -25.41 4.54 -5.07
C GLY A 175 -24.43 5.62 -4.62
N THR A 176 -23.71 6.25 -5.55
CA THR A 176 -22.98 7.49 -5.22
C THR A 176 -23.03 8.44 -6.42
N PRO A 177 -23.32 9.74 -6.22
CA PRO A 177 -23.19 10.79 -7.26
C PRO A 177 -21.84 10.72 -7.97
N GLU A 178 -21.73 11.35 -9.14
CA GLU A 178 -20.44 11.54 -9.83
C GLU A 178 -19.42 12.13 -8.85
N LEU A 179 -18.55 11.26 -8.32
CA LEU A 179 -17.42 11.68 -7.50
C LEU A 179 -16.38 12.29 -8.44
N PRO A 180 -15.74 13.39 -8.05
CA PRO A 180 -14.65 13.95 -8.84
C PRO A 180 -13.47 12.96 -8.90
N GLU A 181 -12.63 13.11 -9.93
CA GLU A 181 -11.34 12.45 -9.95
C GLU A 181 -10.45 13.04 -8.83
N CYS A 182 -9.60 12.23 -8.22
CA CYS A 182 -8.74 12.71 -7.13
C CYS A 182 -7.77 13.83 -7.56
N ALA A 183 -7.51 13.99 -8.85
CA ALA A 183 -6.75 15.12 -9.40
C ALA A 183 -7.54 16.45 -9.40
N ASP A 184 -8.87 16.37 -9.51
CA ASP A 184 -9.78 17.52 -9.54
C ASP A 184 -10.41 17.83 -8.17
N ALA A 185 -10.19 16.97 -7.18
CA ALA A 185 -10.63 17.19 -5.82
C ALA A 185 -9.76 18.29 -5.17
N ASP A 186 -10.18 19.55 -5.29
CA ASP A 186 -9.59 20.69 -4.58
C ASP A 186 -9.44 20.35 -3.09
N LEU A 187 -8.20 20.06 -2.67
CA LEU A 187 -7.82 19.79 -1.28
C LEU A 187 -7.84 21.10 -0.49
N SER A 188 -9.03 21.70 -0.34
CA SER A 188 -9.28 22.96 0.36
C SER A 188 -9.31 22.76 1.89
#